data_AF-F0SUT6-F1
#
_entry.id   AF-F0SUT6-F1
#
_cell.length_a   1.000
_cell.length_b   1.000
_cell.length_c   1.000
_cell.angle_alpha   90.00
_cell.angle_beta   90.00
_cell.angle_gamma   90.00
#
_symmetry.space_group_name_H-M   'P 1'
#
loop_
_entity.id
_entity.type
_entity.pdbx_description
1 polymer ?
#
loop_
_entity_poly.entity_id
_entity_poly.type
_entity_poly.pdbx_seq_one_letter_code
_entity_poly.pdbx_strand_id
1 'polypeptide(L)'
;MKPLRYIIGLCIILFALVVGLHSVSQNDAAAKNDVIVSASNVADAFGEEGITLYPGHDFLAEEYTINQTRPATYNFEGTGEKLFVYAFPSIDKRDEAIAAIYNGQGLGEGFIRLQEAGKYVFTPLQAKNLLMFYIVEYDPSAAKDIATTAEVRKFQQTYAPNSEKSREAVYKINQGVSEYYYGKGTNWSGKVILKHYQYSWIDENGVEQSEGWHEENIRVKYLGANPDSVKSLECMYTGPGGAGRGEFEFDGSFVDPEGYVELGSNSGEGTLEEDGSYTMTLSWNGLQETFNIVK
;
A
#
# COMPACT_ATOMS: atom_id res chain seq x y z
N MET A 1 -24.43 -7.43 -35.82
CA MET A 1 -23.36 -7.15 -34.85
C MET A 1 -23.94 -6.65 -33.52
N LYS A 2 -24.30 -7.57 -32.62
CA LYS A 2 -24.65 -7.30 -31.22
C LYS A 2 -24.40 -8.56 -30.35
N PRO A 3 -23.14 -8.84 -29.93
CA PRO A 3 -22.96 -9.69 -28.75
C PRO A 3 -21.77 -9.29 -27.86
N LEU A 4 -21.42 -8.00 -27.74
CA LEU A 4 -20.32 -7.56 -26.86
C LEU A 4 -20.77 -6.84 -25.58
N ARG A 5 -22.09 -6.76 -25.33
CA ARG A 5 -22.64 -6.08 -24.13
C ARG A 5 -23.06 -7.02 -23.00
N TYR A 6 -22.96 -8.34 -23.19
CA TYR A 6 -23.37 -9.32 -22.18
C TYR A 6 -22.21 -9.98 -21.43
N ILE A 7 -20.95 -9.70 -21.79
CA ILE A 7 -19.77 -10.31 -21.14
C ILE A 7 -19.27 -9.44 -19.97
N ILE A 8 -19.41 -8.11 -20.07
CA ILE A 8 -19.03 -7.18 -18.99
C ILE A 8 -20.01 -7.27 -17.80
N GLY A 9 -21.28 -7.59 -18.06
CA GLY A 9 -22.29 -7.79 -17.01
C GLY A 9 -22.15 -9.08 -16.19
N LEU A 10 -21.43 -10.10 -16.70
CA LEU A 10 -21.29 -11.38 -16.03
C LEU A 10 -20.10 -11.43 -15.05
N CYS A 11 -19.08 -10.61 -15.25
CA CYS A 11 -17.92 -10.54 -14.35
C CYS A 11 -18.22 -9.72 -13.08
N ILE A 12 -19.18 -8.79 -13.14
CA ILE A 12 -19.56 -7.94 -12.00
C ILE A 12 -20.51 -8.67 -11.04
N ILE A 13 -21.28 -9.67 -11.52
CA ILE A 13 -22.18 -10.46 -10.67
C ILE A 13 -21.43 -11.55 -9.88
N LEU A 14 -20.26 -11.99 -10.35
CA LEU A 14 -19.44 -12.98 -9.62
C LEU A 14 -18.67 -12.37 -8.44
N PHE A 15 -18.54 -11.05 -8.34
CA PHE A 15 -17.96 -10.37 -7.17
C PHE A 15 -18.99 -10.09 -6.05
N ALA A 16 -20.29 -10.22 -6.32
CA ALA A 16 -21.36 -9.91 -5.36
C ALA A 16 -21.91 -11.15 -4.60
N LEU A 17 -21.36 -12.35 -4.82
CA LEU A 17 -21.94 -13.61 -4.34
C LEU A 17 -20.92 -14.52 -3.62
N VAL A 18 -19.97 -13.92 -2.89
CA VAL A 18 -19.25 -14.60 -1.79
C VAL A 18 -19.59 -13.87 -0.49
N VAL A 19 -20.89 -13.81 -0.18
CA VAL A 19 -21.35 -13.63 1.20
C VAL A 19 -21.21 -15.01 1.86
N GLY A 20 -19.98 -15.31 2.27
CA GLY A 20 -19.65 -16.48 3.05
C GLY A 20 -20.07 -16.24 4.50
N LEU A 21 -21.20 -16.81 4.88
CA LEU A 21 -21.58 -17.09 6.26
C LEU A 21 -20.38 -17.64 7.04
N HIS A 22 -19.76 -16.83 7.89
CA HIS A 22 -18.89 -17.30 8.97
C HIS A 22 -19.40 -16.73 10.29
N SER A 23 -19.93 -17.67 11.08
CA SER A 23 -20.02 -17.71 12.54
C SER A 23 -19.82 -16.41 13.33
N VAL A 24 -20.94 -15.92 13.86
CA VAL A 24 -21.03 -15.06 15.04
C VAL A 24 -20.17 -15.63 16.17
N SER A 25 -19.06 -14.96 16.47
CA SER A 25 -18.30 -15.12 17.70
C SER A 25 -18.59 -13.89 18.58
N GLN A 26 -19.36 -14.12 19.65
CA GLN A 26 -19.66 -13.12 20.67
C GLN A 26 -18.38 -12.54 21.29
N ASN A 27 -18.08 -11.28 20.99
CA ASN A 27 -17.27 -10.38 21.81
C ASN A 27 -17.74 -8.91 21.60
N ASP A 28 -19.05 -8.71 21.77
CA ASP A 28 -19.86 -7.54 21.36
C ASP A 28 -19.64 -6.21 22.11
N ALA A 29 -18.51 -6.00 22.82
CA ALA A 29 -18.29 -4.73 23.50
C ALA A 29 -16.85 -4.19 23.45
N ALA A 30 -15.85 -5.02 23.15
CA ALA A 30 -14.46 -4.59 23.05
C ALA A 30 -14.08 -4.13 21.62
N ALA A 31 -14.68 -4.70 20.59
CA ALA A 31 -14.33 -4.43 19.18
C ALA A 31 -14.70 -3.01 18.69
N LYS A 32 -15.65 -2.32 19.36
CA LYS A 32 -16.11 -0.99 18.91
C LYS A 32 -15.13 0.16 19.18
N ASN A 33 -14.18 0.01 20.10
CA ASN A 33 -13.35 1.13 20.57
C ASN A 33 -11.91 1.14 20.06
N ASP A 34 -11.41 0.06 19.43
CA ASP A 34 -10.01 -0.02 18.97
C ASP A 34 -9.79 0.52 17.55
N VAL A 35 -10.87 1.01 16.92
CA VAL A 35 -10.92 1.36 15.50
C VAL A 35 -11.02 2.88 15.26
N ILE A 36 -11.28 3.69 16.30
CA ILE A 36 -11.37 5.15 16.14
C ILE A 36 -10.05 5.80 16.53
N VAL A 37 -9.38 6.39 15.55
CA VAL A 37 -8.13 7.14 15.67
C VAL A 37 -8.44 8.63 15.57
N SER A 38 -7.83 9.42 16.45
CA SER A 38 -7.90 10.88 16.38
C SER A 38 -6.84 11.45 15.43
N ALA A 39 -7.06 12.66 14.93
CA ALA A 39 -6.05 13.36 14.13
C ALA A 39 -4.75 13.66 14.92
N SER A 40 -4.78 13.68 16.26
CA SER A 40 -3.57 13.86 17.08
C SER A 40 -2.66 12.65 17.03
N ASN A 41 -3.23 11.44 16.98
CA ASN A 41 -2.45 10.20 16.86
C ASN A 41 -1.67 10.14 15.53
N VAL A 42 -2.13 10.85 14.50
CA VAL A 42 -1.41 10.97 13.22
C VAL A 42 -0.11 11.74 13.40
N ALA A 43 -0.14 12.88 14.10
CA ALA A 43 1.08 13.66 14.32
C ALA A 43 2.12 12.89 15.14
N ASP A 44 1.67 12.13 16.15
CA ASP A 44 2.54 11.29 16.97
C ASP A 44 3.17 10.16 16.14
N ALA A 45 2.37 9.44 15.33
CA ALA A 45 2.87 8.38 14.47
C ALA A 45 3.89 8.88 13.41
N PHE A 46 3.65 10.06 12.84
CA PHE A 46 4.61 10.71 11.94
C PHE A 46 5.88 11.14 12.68
N GLY A 47 5.75 11.63 13.92
CA GLY A 47 6.87 11.97 14.79
C GLY A 47 7.77 10.78 15.11
N GLU A 48 7.20 9.60 15.33
CA GLU A 48 7.96 8.35 15.53
C GLU A 48 8.78 7.95 14.29
N GLU A 49 8.32 8.30 13.08
CA GLU A 49 9.07 8.14 11.82
C GLU A 49 10.09 9.28 11.55
N GLY A 50 10.24 10.18 12.51
CA GLY A 50 11.12 11.34 12.43
C GLY A 50 10.61 12.41 11.47
N ILE A 51 9.30 12.49 11.24
CA ILE A 51 8.65 13.58 10.51
C ILE A 51 8.02 14.54 11.52
N THR A 52 8.44 15.81 11.49
CA THR A 52 7.78 16.86 12.27
C THR A 52 6.70 17.51 11.43
N LEU A 53 5.45 17.47 11.92
CA LEU A 53 4.30 18.10 11.30
C LEU A 53 3.96 19.42 12.01
N TYR A 54 3.75 20.48 11.24
CA TYR A 54 3.31 21.79 11.73
C TYR A 54 1.88 22.07 11.27
N PRO A 55 1.01 22.67 12.09
CA PRO A 55 -0.31 23.09 11.64
C PRO A 55 -0.23 23.96 10.38
N GLY A 56 -0.96 23.58 9.35
CA GLY A 56 -1.07 24.30 8.09
C GLY A 56 -2.07 25.44 8.18
N HIS A 57 -1.72 26.59 7.58
CA HIS A 57 -2.61 27.74 7.43
C HIS A 57 -2.72 28.23 5.98
N ASP A 58 -1.99 27.59 5.07
CA ASP A 58 -1.87 28.02 3.67
C ASP A 58 -3.11 27.68 2.83
N PHE A 59 -4.03 26.90 3.38
CA PHE A 59 -5.27 26.48 2.74
C PHE A 59 -6.47 26.80 3.62
N LEU A 60 -7.53 27.30 2.98
CA LEU A 60 -8.84 27.46 3.62
C LEU A 60 -9.49 26.08 3.75
N ALA A 61 -9.47 25.50 4.94
CA ALA A 61 -9.96 24.13 5.20
C ALA A 61 -11.40 23.91 4.69
N GLU A 62 -12.22 24.96 4.64
CA GLU A 62 -13.57 24.97 4.08
C GLU A 62 -13.60 24.52 2.62
N GLU A 63 -12.63 24.94 1.81
CA GLU A 63 -12.55 24.65 0.38
C GLU A 63 -12.21 23.18 0.08
N TYR A 64 -11.67 22.49 1.08
CA TYR A 64 -11.21 21.11 1.00
C TYR A 64 -12.13 20.17 1.79
N THR A 65 -13.36 20.58 2.10
CA THR A 65 -14.33 19.73 2.80
C THR A 65 -14.69 18.50 1.96
N ILE A 66 -14.68 17.31 2.58
CA ILE A 66 -15.13 16.04 1.97
C ILE A 66 -16.27 15.50 2.82
N ASN A 67 -17.42 15.25 2.22
CA ASN A 67 -18.62 14.75 2.91
C ASN A 67 -18.91 15.51 4.23
N GLN A 68 -18.92 16.85 4.15
CA GLN A 68 -19.11 17.78 5.28
C GLN A 68 -18.01 17.76 6.36
N THR A 69 -16.96 16.96 6.18
CA THR A 69 -15.81 16.86 7.10
C THR A 69 -14.67 17.76 6.63
N ARG A 70 -14.21 18.65 7.51
CA ARG A 70 -13.07 19.53 7.25
C ARG A 70 -11.76 18.80 7.58
N PRO A 71 -10.69 18.98 6.80
CA PRO A 71 -9.40 18.42 7.16
C PRO A 71 -8.75 19.21 8.29
N ALA A 72 -8.03 18.52 9.17
CA ALA A 72 -6.86 19.10 9.81
C ALA A 72 -5.74 19.16 8.78
N THR A 73 -5.09 20.31 8.63
CA THR A 73 -4.02 20.48 7.64
C THR A 73 -2.67 20.59 8.34
N TYR A 74 -1.67 19.94 7.77
CA TYR A 74 -0.30 19.96 8.28
C TYR A 74 0.69 20.23 7.14
N ASN A 75 1.76 20.95 7.46
CA ASN A 75 2.91 21.17 6.61
C ASN A 75 4.09 20.33 7.13
N PHE A 76 4.85 19.74 6.21
CA PHE A 76 6.11 19.07 6.52
C PHE A 76 7.24 20.11 6.60
N GLU A 77 8.21 19.87 7.46
CA GLU A 77 9.33 20.79 7.63
C GLU A 77 10.21 20.89 6.38
N GLY A 78 10.28 22.08 5.77
CA GLY A 78 11.30 22.40 4.77
C GLY A 78 11.17 21.72 3.40
N THR A 79 10.10 20.96 3.13
CA THR A 79 9.95 20.18 1.89
C THR A 79 8.79 20.65 1.01
N GLY A 80 7.88 21.46 1.52
CA GLY A 80 6.68 21.90 0.79
C GLY A 80 5.58 20.83 0.68
N GLU A 81 5.83 19.61 1.17
CA GLU A 81 4.84 18.54 1.31
C GLU A 81 3.80 18.93 2.37
N LYS A 82 2.58 18.40 2.21
CA LYS A 82 1.44 18.72 3.07
C LYS A 82 0.61 17.48 3.33
N LEU A 83 -0.04 17.41 4.49
CA LEU A 83 -0.92 16.32 4.88
C LEU A 83 -2.28 16.89 5.28
N PHE A 84 -3.33 16.48 4.59
CA PHE A 84 -4.70 16.75 5.01
C PHE A 84 -5.25 15.50 5.68
N VAL A 85 -5.77 15.64 6.90
CA VAL A 85 -6.28 14.53 7.72
C VAL A 85 -7.76 14.76 7.97
N TYR A 86 -8.60 13.87 7.44
CA TYR A 86 -10.04 13.83 7.66
C TYR A 86 -10.33 12.73 8.68
N ALA A 87 -10.81 13.12 9.87
CA ALA A 87 -11.23 12.19 10.90
C ALA A 87 -12.74 12.00 10.84
N PHE A 88 -13.20 10.85 10.36
CA PHE A 88 -14.62 10.53 10.29
C PHE A 88 -15.10 9.89 11.61
N PRO A 89 -16.41 9.95 11.91
CA PRO A 89 -16.97 9.31 13.10
C PRO A 89 -16.87 7.78 13.11
N SER A 90 -16.74 7.15 11.94
CA SER A 90 -16.58 5.71 11.76
C SER A 90 -15.85 5.40 10.45
N ILE A 91 -15.44 4.15 10.29
CA ILE A 91 -14.90 3.64 9.01
C ILE A 91 -15.96 3.75 7.92
N ASP A 92 -17.20 3.37 8.18
CA ASP A 92 -18.29 3.44 7.19
C ASP A 92 -18.45 4.87 6.60
N LYS A 93 -18.32 5.91 7.44
CA LYS A 93 -18.37 7.31 6.98
C LYS A 93 -17.16 7.74 6.17
N ARG A 94 -15.98 7.19 6.45
CA ARG A 94 -14.80 7.33 5.59
C ARG A 94 -15.04 6.64 4.25
N ASP A 95 -15.62 5.46 4.24
CA ASP A 95 -15.88 4.69 3.01
C ASP A 95 -16.94 5.33 2.13
N GLU A 96 -18.00 5.88 2.72
CA GLU A 96 -18.96 6.73 2.02
C GLU A 96 -18.28 7.92 1.34
N ALA A 97 -17.34 8.58 2.04
CA ALA A 97 -16.58 9.69 1.49
C ALA A 97 -15.68 9.25 0.32
N ILE A 98 -15.00 8.11 0.45
CA ILE A 98 -14.17 7.52 -0.61
C ILE A 98 -15.03 7.15 -1.83
N ALA A 99 -16.16 6.48 -1.61
CA ALA A 99 -17.09 6.12 -2.68
C ALA A 99 -17.62 7.36 -3.41
N ALA A 100 -17.93 8.44 -2.68
CA ALA A 100 -18.33 9.71 -3.29
C ALA A 100 -17.22 10.30 -4.17
N ILE A 101 -15.95 10.24 -3.74
CA ILE A 101 -14.80 10.69 -4.53
C ILE A 101 -14.71 9.89 -5.85
N TYR A 102 -14.77 8.56 -5.78
CA TYR A 102 -14.70 7.71 -6.97
C TYR A 102 -15.87 7.91 -7.95
N ASN A 103 -17.05 8.25 -7.42
CA ASN A 103 -18.22 8.59 -8.24
C ASN A 103 -18.19 10.03 -8.79
N GLY A 104 -17.12 10.79 -8.54
CA GLY A 104 -16.97 12.18 -8.99
C GLY A 104 -17.84 13.19 -8.25
N GLN A 105 -18.34 12.83 -7.06
CA GLN A 105 -19.26 13.63 -6.26
C GLN A 105 -18.66 14.12 -4.94
N GLY A 106 -17.49 13.60 -4.54
CA GLY A 106 -16.95 13.76 -3.19
C GLY A 106 -15.76 14.71 -3.03
N LEU A 107 -15.15 15.18 -4.12
CA LEU A 107 -14.03 16.12 -4.03
C LEU A 107 -14.52 17.56 -3.86
N GLY A 108 -14.04 18.23 -2.82
CA GLY A 108 -14.26 19.67 -2.64
C GLY A 108 -13.62 20.49 -3.76
N GLU A 109 -14.14 21.70 -4.01
CA GLU A 109 -13.64 22.59 -5.08
C GLU A 109 -12.14 22.89 -4.97
N GLY A 110 -11.59 22.89 -3.74
CA GLY A 110 -10.16 23.07 -3.51
C GLY A 110 -9.32 21.99 -4.19
N PHE A 111 -9.76 20.72 -4.19
CA PHE A 111 -9.03 19.63 -4.87
C PHE A 111 -9.09 19.76 -6.39
N ILE A 112 -10.24 20.20 -6.93
CA ILE A 112 -10.37 20.49 -8.36
C ILE A 112 -9.36 21.57 -8.76
N ARG A 113 -9.25 22.65 -7.98
CA ARG A 113 -8.26 23.71 -8.21
C ARG A 113 -6.82 23.21 -8.12
N LEU A 114 -6.49 22.33 -7.16
CA LEU A 114 -5.16 21.71 -7.08
C LEU A 114 -4.84 20.91 -8.34
N GLN A 115 -5.81 20.13 -8.83
CA GLN A 115 -5.65 19.35 -10.06
C GLN A 115 -5.50 20.23 -11.30
N GLU A 116 -6.32 21.28 -11.44
CA GLU A 116 -6.27 22.24 -12.54
C GLU A 116 -4.97 23.05 -12.57
N ALA A 117 -4.35 23.30 -11.41
CA ALA A 117 -3.08 24.00 -11.33
C ALA A 117 -1.91 23.22 -11.95
N GLY A 118 -2.04 21.89 -12.12
CA GLY A 118 -1.06 21.06 -12.81
C GLY A 118 0.32 20.98 -12.15
N LYS A 119 0.41 21.35 -10.87
CA LYS A 119 1.66 21.41 -10.08
C LYS A 119 1.55 20.70 -8.72
N TYR A 120 0.47 19.93 -8.51
CA TYR A 120 0.26 19.15 -7.30
C TYR A 120 -0.05 17.70 -7.65
N VAL A 121 0.58 16.78 -6.93
CA VAL A 121 0.19 15.37 -6.86
C VAL A 121 -0.33 15.14 -5.46
N PHE A 122 -1.44 14.41 -5.35
CA PHE A 122 -1.93 13.96 -4.06
C PHE A 122 -2.19 12.47 -4.07
N THR A 123 -1.79 11.81 -3.00
CA THR A 123 -1.96 10.37 -2.80
C THR A 123 -2.88 10.16 -1.60
N PRO A 124 -4.02 9.48 -1.79
CA PRO A 124 -4.86 9.10 -0.66
C PRO A 124 -4.14 8.04 0.17
N LEU A 125 -4.19 8.20 1.48
CA LEU A 125 -3.72 7.24 2.47
C LEU A 125 -4.89 6.96 3.42
N GLN A 126 -5.08 5.70 3.80
CA GLN A 126 -6.21 5.27 4.61
C GLN A 126 -5.71 4.64 5.90
N ALA A 127 -6.31 5.03 7.03
CA ALA A 127 -6.07 4.34 8.28
C ALA A 127 -7.30 4.37 9.18
N LYS A 128 -7.94 3.21 9.38
CA LYS A 128 -9.15 3.08 10.19
C LYS A 128 -10.19 4.15 9.80
N ASN A 129 -10.71 4.95 10.72
CA ASN A 129 -11.67 6.02 10.42
C ASN A 129 -11.07 7.28 9.73
N LEU A 130 -9.78 7.26 9.36
CA LEU A 130 -9.08 8.39 8.76
C LEU A 130 -8.95 8.24 7.26
N LEU A 131 -9.26 9.30 6.54
CA LEU A 131 -8.79 9.53 5.16
C LEU A 131 -7.74 10.63 5.20
N MET A 132 -6.60 10.37 4.60
CA MET A 132 -5.51 11.33 4.53
C MET A 132 -5.16 11.60 3.08
N PHE A 133 -4.80 12.84 2.76
CA PHE A 133 -4.20 13.19 1.48
C PHE A 133 -2.80 13.69 1.73
N TYR A 134 -1.82 12.93 1.28
CA TYR A 134 -0.44 13.36 1.21
C TYR A 134 -0.25 14.12 -0.10
N ILE A 135 0.05 15.42 0.00
CA ILE A 135 0.06 16.37 -1.11
C ILE A 135 1.48 16.85 -1.33
N VAL A 136 1.94 16.76 -2.57
CA VAL A 136 3.27 17.16 -3.03
C VAL A 136 3.12 18.26 -4.06
N GLU A 137 3.73 19.41 -3.80
CA GLU A 137 3.92 20.46 -4.80
C GLU A 137 5.20 20.16 -5.59
N TYR A 138 5.14 20.27 -6.91
CA TYR A 138 6.29 19.99 -7.78
C TYR A 138 6.39 21.00 -8.93
N ASP A 139 7.60 21.14 -9.49
CA ASP A 139 7.79 21.89 -10.73
C ASP A 139 7.28 21.04 -11.91
N PRO A 140 6.24 21.48 -12.66
CA PRO A 140 5.72 20.73 -13.79
C PRO A 140 6.76 20.40 -14.86
N SER A 141 7.82 21.20 -14.98
CA SER A 141 8.92 20.93 -15.91
C SER A 141 9.74 19.70 -15.52
N ALA A 142 9.87 19.40 -14.22
CA ALA A 142 10.62 18.25 -13.72
C ALA A 142 9.91 16.91 -13.98
N ALA A 143 8.62 16.92 -14.31
CA ALA A 143 7.85 15.73 -14.62
C ALA A 143 7.79 15.40 -16.12
N LYS A 144 8.21 16.33 -17.01
CA LYS A 144 8.04 16.17 -18.47
C LYS A 144 8.88 15.05 -19.07
N ASP A 145 10.04 14.78 -18.48
CA ASP A 145 11.07 13.91 -19.04
C ASP A 145 11.27 12.62 -18.23
N ILE A 146 10.36 12.28 -17.33
CA ILE A 146 10.45 11.02 -16.56
C ILE A 146 10.15 9.84 -17.49
N ALA A 147 11.17 9.04 -17.80
CA ALA A 147 11.05 7.88 -18.67
C ALA A 147 11.48 6.56 -17.98
N THR A 148 12.24 6.66 -16.90
CA THR A 148 12.84 5.50 -16.21
C THR A 148 12.48 5.46 -14.72
N THR A 149 12.54 4.26 -14.12
CA THR A 149 12.35 4.08 -12.68
C THR A 149 13.37 4.85 -11.84
N ALA A 150 14.60 5.02 -12.34
CA ALA A 150 15.63 5.82 -11.69
C ALA A 150 15.24 7.31 -11.62
N GLU A 151 14.65 7.85 -12.69
CA GLU A 151 14.15 9.22 -12.73
C GLU A 151 12.91 9.41 -11.84
N VAL A 152 12.00 8.42 -11.78
CA VAL A 152 10.88 8.42 -10.82
C VAL A 152 11.41 8.51 -9.40
N ARG A 153 12.41 7.67 -9.05
CA ARG A 153 13.02 7.68 -7.71
C ARG A 153 13.67 9.03 -7.41
N LYS A 154 14.38 9.63 -8.38
CA LYS A 154 14.98 10.95 -8.23
C LYS A 154 13.93 12.03 -8.03
N PHE A 155 12.83 11.98 -8.78
CA PHE A 155 11.70 12.89 -8.62
C PHE A 155 11.11 12.79 -7.21
N GLN A 156 10.83 11.56 -6.74
CA GLN A 156 10.32 11.30 -5.40
C GLN A 156 11.28 11.80 -4.31
N GLN A 157 12.58 11.53 -4.43
CA GLN A 157 13.58 12.04 -3.48
C GLN A 157 13.64 13.57 -3.44
N THR A 158 13.30 14.24 -4.53
CA THR A 158 13.37 15.70 -4.63
C THR A 158 12.10 16.36 -4.08
N TYR A 159 10.92 15.88 -4.49
CA TYR A 159 9.64 16.54 -4.21
C TYR A 159 8.84 15.87 -3.10
N ALA A 160 9.06 14.58 -2.86
CA ALA A 160 8.32 13.75 -1.91
C ALA A 160 9.26 12.96 -0.97
N PRO A 161 10.30 13.59 -0.37
CA PRO A 161 11.30 12.87 0.41
C PRO A 161 10.74 12.13 1.63
N ASN A 162 9.55 12.51 2.11
CA ASN A 162 8.89 11.87 3.25
C ASN A 162 7.82 10.85 2.83
N SER A 163 7.68 10.50 1.54
CA SER A 163 6.60 9.62 1.08
C SER A 163 6.64 8.23 1.74
N GLU A 164 7.83 7.61 1.79
CA GLU A 164 8.00 6.27 2.37
C GLU A 164 7.77 6.26 3.88
N LYS A 165 8.32 7.25 4.58
CA LYS A 165 8.09 7.44 6.02
C LYS A 165 6.62 7.71 6.34
N SER A 166 5.93 8.47 5.48
CA SER A 166 4.50 8.74 5.63
C SER A 166 3.69 7.45 5.48
N ARG A 167 4.05 6.57 4.53
CA ARG A 167 3.43 5.25 4.38
C ARG A 167 3.66 4.37 5.61
N GLU A 168 4.89 4.36 6.14
CA GLU A 168 5.22 3.61 7.35
C GLU A 168 4.45 4.12 8.58
N ALA A 169 4.30 5.44 8.73
CA ALA A 169 3.48 6.02 9.80
C ALA A 169 2.01 5.57 9.70
N VAL A 170 1.43 5.58 8.49
CA VAL A 170 0.06 5.10 8.23
C VAL A 170 -0.09 3.61 8.52
N TYR A 171 0.89 2.81 8.11
CA TYR A 171 0.97 1.38 8.41
C TYR A 171 0.96 1.12 9.93
N LYS A 172 1.72 1.90 10.71
CA LYS A 172 1.71 1.82 12.17
C LYS A 172 0.38 2.22 12.81
N ILE A 173 -0.31 3.24 12.27
CA ILE A 173 -1.64 3.63 12.74
C ILE A 173 -2.64 2.47 12.58
N ASN A 174 -2.51 1.71 11.48
CA ASN A 174 -3.28 0.49 11.23
C ASN A 174 -2.79 -0.73 12.03
N GLN A 175 -1.85 -0.56 12.95
CA GLN A 175 -1.25 -1.65 13.75
C GLN A 175 -0.62 -2.73 12.87
N GLY A 176 0.03 -2.31 11.78
CA GLY A 176 0.67 -3.21 10.84
C GLY A 176 1.73 -4.12 11.46
N VAL A 177 1.80 -5.36 10.95
CA VAL A 177 2.70 -6.42 11.36
C VAL A 177 3.63 -6.81 10.21
N SER A 178 4.92 -6.94 10.52
CA SER A 178 5.94 -7.38 9.58
C SER A 178 6.36 -8.80 9.94
N GLU A 179 6.25 -9.70 8.98
CA GLU A 179 6.60 -11.10 9.12
C GLU A 179 7.72 -11.48 8.15
N TYR A 180 8.57 -12.40 8.59
CA TYR A 180 9.76 -12.80 7.85
C TYR A 180 9.71 -14.29 7.63
N TYR A 181 9.78 -14.68 6.37
CA TYR A 181 9.80 -16.07 5.94
C TYR A 181 11.15 -16.38 5.31
N TYR A 182 11.68 -17.56 5.59
CA TYR A 182 12.96 -18.02 5.09
C TYR A 182 12.83 -19.41 4.45
N GLY A 183 13.59 -19.61 3.39
CA GLY A 183 13.63 -20.87 2.67
C GLY A 183 15.00 -21.07 2.05
N LYS A 184 15.36 -22.33 1.85
CA LYS A 184 16.62 -22.70 1.23
C LYS A 184 16.44 -23.97 0.42
N GLY A 185 16.90 -23.94 -0.82
CA GLY A 185 17.14 -25.13 -1.60
C GLY A 185 18.63 -25.42 -1.73
N THR A 186 19.02 -26.08 -2.81
CA THR A 186 20.41 -26.51 -3.04
C THR A 186 21.29 -25.31 -3.40
N ASN A 187 20.84 -24.47 -4.33
CA ASN A 187 21.64 -23.39 -4.90
C ASN A 187 21.13 -22.01 -4.51
N TRP A 188 19.96 -21.92 -3.87
CA TRP A 188 19.32 -20.64 -3.55
C TRP A 188 18.82 -20.59 -2.12
N SER A 189 18.86 -19.39 -1.54
CA SER A 189 18.09 -19.03 -0.34
C SER A 189 17.06 -17.98 -0.72
N GLY A 190 15.84 -18.16 -0.24
CA GLY A 190 14.74 -17.21 -0.36
C GLY A 190 14.43 -16.54 0.97
N LYS A 191 14.01 -15.28 0.90
CA LYS A 191 13.45 -14.51 2.00
C LYS A 191 12.21 -13.79 1.49
N VAL A 192 11.11 -13.86 2.22
CA VAL A 192 9.93 -13.02 1.99
C VAL A 192 9.73 -12.14 3.21
N ILE A 193 9.57 -10.84 2.98
CA ILE A 193 9.18 -9.89 4.01
C ILE A 193 7.73 -9.51 3.70
N LEU A 194 6.80 -9.98 4.54
CA LEU A 194 5.38 -9.68 4.42
C LEU A 194 5.05 -8.56 5.40
N LYS A 195 4.70 -7.38 4.90
CA LYS A 195 4.06 -6.33 5.68
C LYS A 195 2.56 -6.41 5.48
N HIS A 196 1.77 -6.44 6.54
CA HIS A 196 0.32 -6.41 6.42
C HIS A 196 -0.35 -5.73 7.60
N TYR A 197 -1.60 -5.31 7.39
CA TYR A 197 -2.55 -5.06 8.47
C TYR A 197 -3.90 -5.62 8.07
N GLN A 198 -4.68 -6.04 9.07
CA GLN A 198 -6.05 -6.47 8.87
C GLN A 198 -6.84 -6.20 10.14
N TYR A 199 -8.05 -5.69 10.00
CA TYR A 199 -8.96 -5.48 11.12
C TYR A 199 -10.41 -5.66 10.68
N SER A 200 -11.25 -6.07 11.64
CA SER A 200 -12.70 -6.20 11.46
C SER A 200 -13.46 -5.22 12.35
N TRP A 201 -14.62 -4.76 11.90
CA TRP A 201 -15.55 -3.96 12.69
C TRP A 201 -17.00 -4.35 12.42
N ILE A 202 -17.89 -3.96 13.32
CA ILE A 202 -19.34 -4.10 13.10
C ILE A 202 -19.87 -2.74 12.63
N ASP A 203 -20.48 -2.72 11.45
CA ASP A 203 -21.06 -1.50 10.86
C ASP A 203 -22.35 -1.04 11.56
N GLU A 204 -22.90 0.09 11.11
CA GLU A 204 -24.16 0.64 11.64
C GLU A 204 -25.38 -0.29 11.48
N ASN A 205 -25.33 -1.25 10.56
CA ASN A 205 -26.38 -2.24 10.31
C ASN A 205 -26.16 -3.54 11.09
N GLY A 206 -25.09 -3.64 11.88
CA GLY A 206 -24.75 -4.85 12.63
C GLY A 206 -24.06 -5.93 11.79
N VAL A 207 -23.53 -5.58 10.62
CA VAL A 207 -22.80 -6.50 9.74
C VAL A 207 -21.31 -6.40 10.04
N GLU A 208 -20.64 -7.55 10.12
CA GLU A 208 -19.18 -7.61 10.22
C GLU A 208 -18.55 -7.24 8.89
N GLN A 209 -17.64 -6.26 8.94
CA GLN A 209 -16.85 -5.77 7.84
C GLN A 209 -15.38 -6.01 8.14
N SER A 210 -14.54 -6.04 7.10
CA SER A 210 -13.10 -6.20 7.23
C SER A 210 -12.36 -5.36 6.21
N GLU A 211 -11.22 -4.82 6.62
CA GLU A 211 -10.27 -4.14 5.75
C GLU A 211 -8.88 -4.71 6.02
N GLY A 212 -8.10 -4.85 4.97
CA GLY A 212 -6.71 -5.27 5.08
C GLY A 212 -5.91 -4.79 3.89
N TRP A 213 -4.61 -4.71 4.10
CA TRP A 213 -3.62 -4.40 3.09
C TRP A 213 -2.40 -5.26 3.33
N HIS A 214 -1.71 -5.61 2.26
CA HIS A 214 -0.44 -6.31 2.35
C HIS A 214 0.55 -5.89 1.27
N GLU A 215 1.83 -6.11 1.59
CA GLU A 215 2.97 -6.01 0.68
C GLU A 215 3.93 -7.17 0.95
N GLU A 216 4.27 -7.89 -0.10
CA GLU A 216 5.22 -8.99 -0.11
C GLU A 216 6.49 -8.56 -0.84
N ASN A 217 7.60 -8.43 -0.13
CA ASN A 217 8.91 -8.19 -0.73
C ASN A 217 9.67 -9.51 -0.84
N ILE A 218 9.88 -10.01 -2.06
CA ILE A 218 10.48 -11.31 -2.32
C ILE A 218 11.94 -11.14 -2.71
N ARG A 219 12.82 -11.84 -2.01
CA ARG A 219 14.27 -11.73 -2.16
C ARG A 219 14.93 -13.08 -2.28
N VAL A 220 15.97 -13.17 -3.10
CA VAL A 220 16.74 -14.40 -3.28
C VAL A 220 18.23 -14.18 -3.28
N LYS A 221 18.96 -15.17 -2.79
CA LYS A 221 20.42 -15.18 -2.72
C LYS A 221 20.96 -16.46 -3.33
N TYR A 222 21.89 -16.32 -4.28
CA TYR A 222 22.59 -17.47 -4.84
C TYR A 222 23.63 -18.00 -3.83
N LEU A 223 23.65 -19.31 -3.64
CA LEU A 223 24.52 -20.03 -2.69
C LEU A 223 25.65 -20.80 -3.39
N GLY A 224 25.67 -20.83 -4.72
CA GLY A 224 26.73 -21.49 -5.48
C GLY A 224 28.05 -20.72 -5.42
N ALA A 225 29.14 -21.42 -5.76
CA ALA A 225 30.51 -20.89 -5.62
C ALA A 225 30.84 -19.71 -6.55
N ASN A 226 30.06 -19.48 -7.61
CA ASN A 226 30.30 -18.44 -8.61
C ASN A 226 29.01 -17.65 -8.92
N PRO A 227 28.65 -16.65 -8.09
CA PRO A 227 27.43 -15.84 -8.31
C PRO A 227 27.47 -15.06 -9.61
N ASP A 228 28.64 -14.61 -10.06
CA ASP A 228 28.80 -13.86 -11.31
C ASP A 228 28.43 -14.67 -12.56
N SER A 229 28.32 -16.00 -12.43
CA SER A 229 27.89 -16.89 -13.50
C SER A 229 26.39 -16.85 -13.77
N VAL A 230 25.58 -16.36 -12.83
CA VAL A 230 24.15 -16.16 -13.03
C VAL A 230 23.97 -14.80 -13.68
N LYS A 231 23.46 -14.74 -14.92
CA LYS A 231 23.24 -13.47 -15.64
C LYS A 231 21.77 -13.11 -15.75
N SER A 232 20.92 -14.12 -15.89
CA SER A 232 19.48 -13.98 -15.92
C SER A 232 18.87 -14.98 -14.96
N LEU A 233 17.81 -14.54 -14.29
CA LEU A 233 17.04 -15.33 -13.36
C LEU A 233 15.56 -15.21 -13.74
N GLU A 234 14.93 -16.34 -14.02
CA GLU A 234 13.48 -16.40 -14.08
C GLU A 234 12.97 -16.89 -12.73
N CYS A 235 11.97 -16.21 -12.19
CA CYS A 235 11.33 -16.56 -10.93
C CYS A 235 9.83 -16.76 -11.12
N MET A 236 9.31 -17.80 -10.47
CA MET A 236 7.89 -18.01 -10.23
C MET A 236 7.66 -18.23 -8.75
N TYR A 237 6.63 -17.62 -8.19
CA TYR A 237 6.24 -17.85 -6.79
C TYR A 237 4.73 -17.97 -6.63
N THR A 238 4.33 -18.61 -5.54
CA THR A 238 2.95 -18.73 -5.07
C THR A 238 2.96 -18.57 -3.55
N GLY A 239 2.04 -17.78 -3.01
CA GLY A 239 1.91 -17.51 -1.58
C GLY A 239 0.56 -16.89 -1.23
N PRO A 240 0.37 -16.43 0.02
CA PRO A 240 -0.88 -15.85 0.51
C PRO A 240 -1.40 -14.67 -0.31
N GLY A 241 -0.52 -13.75 -0.73
CA GLY A 241 -0.89 -12.61 -1.58
C GLY A 241 -1.09 -12.96 -3.06
N GLY A 242 -0.98 -14.25 -3.43
CA GLY A 242 -1.21 -14.74 -4.78
C GLY A 242 0.04 -15.34 -5.43
N ALA A 243 0.12 -15.23 -6.76
CA ALA A 243 1.17 -15.84 -7.55
C ALA A 243 1.78 -14.84 -8.54
N GLY A 244 3.08 -14.96 -8.78
CA GLY A 244 3.79 -14.08 -9.69
C GLY A 244 4.84 -14.81 -10.51
N ARG A 245 5.21 -14.21 -11.64
CA ARG A 245 6.30 -14.64 -12.51
C ARG A 245 7.04 -13.42 -13.06
N GLY A 246 8.36 -13.50 -13.15
CA GLY A 246 9.19 -12.45 -13.71
C GLY A 246 10.55 -12.94 -14.18
N GLU A 247 11.17 -12.18 -15.06
CA GLU A 247 12.55 -12.35 -15.49
C GLU A 247 13.37 -11.15 -15.00
N PHE A 248 14.55 -11.44 -14.45
CA PHE A 248 15.42 -10.47 -13.80
C PHE A 248 16.84 -10.62 -14.33
N GLU A 249 17.49 -9.50 -14.58
CA GLU A 249 18.93 -9.48 -14.78
C GLU A 249 19.61 -9.65 -13.41
N PHE A 250 20.48 -10.65 -13.31
CA PHE A 250 21.26 -10.95 -12.12
C PHE A 250 22.71 -10.49 -12.36
N ASP A 251 22.90 -9.22 -12.70
CA ASP A 251 24.22 -8.70 -13.06
C ASP A 251 25.06 -8.26 -11.83
N GLY A 252 24.55 -8.50 -10.62
CA GLY A 252 25.19 -8.14 -9.35
C GLY A 252 24.96 -6.69 -8.92
N SER A 253 24.35 -5.84 -9.76
CA SER A 253 24.17 -4.41 -9.46
C SER A 253 23.02 -4.11 -8.50
N PHE A 254 22.11 -5.07 -8.29
CA PHE A 254 20.96 -4.99 -7.38
C PHE A 254 21.05 -5.96 -6.20
N VAL A 255 22.26 -6.36 -5.83
CA VAL A 255 22.51 -7.23 -4.67
C VAL A 255 22.69 -6.38 -3.42
N ASP A 256 21.89 -6.65 -2.38
CA ASP A 256 22.02 -5.98 -1.09
C ASP A 256 23.30 -6.44 -0.33
N PRO A 257 23.69 -5.76 0.77
CA PRO A 257 24.89 -6.13 1.52
C PRO A 257 24.88 -7.57 2.07
N GLU A 258 23.71 -8.19 2.19
CA GLU A 258 23.55 -9.58 2.64
C GLU A 258 23.64 -10.59 1.48
N GLY A 259 23.73 -10.12 0.24
CA GLY A 259 23.82 -10.96 -0.96
C GLY A 259 22.48 -11.29 -1.60
N TYR A 260 21.39 -10.62 -1.20
CA TYR A 260 20.06 -10.85 -1.77
C TYR A 260 19.76 -9.88 -2.92
N VAL A 261 19.12 -10.41 -3.97
CA VAL A 261 18.48 -9.62 -5.02
C VAL A 261 16.99 -9.55 -4.74
N GLU A 262 16.45 -8.34 -4.85
CA GLU A 262 15.01 -8.10 -4.76
C GLU A 262 14.33 -8.45 -6.08
N LEU A 263 13.40 -9.40 -6.05
CA LEU A 263 12.63 -9.86 -7.20
C LEU A 263 11.35 -9.04 -7.42
N GLY A 264 11.20 -7.96 -6.66
CA GLY A 264 10.04 -7.08 -6.68
C GLY A 264 9.13 -7.23 -5.48
N SER A 265 8.12 -6.39 -5.48
CA SER A 265 7.08 -6.32 -4.46
C SER A 265 5.72 -6.62 -5.07
N ASN A 266 4.90 -7.38 -4.38
CA ASN A 266 3.47 -7.53 -4.67
C ASN A 266 2.69 -6.84 -3.56
N SER A 267 1.71 -6.01 -3.89
CA SER A 267 0.88 -5.35 -2.89
C SER A 267 -0.59 -5.45 -3.26
N GLY A 268 -1.45 -5.64 -2.28
CA GLY A 268 -2.87 -5.80 -2.51
C GLY A 268 -3.71 -5.30 -1.33
N GLU A 269 -4.95 -4.95 -1.65
CA GLU A 269 -6.01 -4.73 -0.67
C GLU A 269 -6.75 -6.05 -0.45
N GLY A 270 -7.23 -6.27 0.78
CA GLY A 270 -8.00 -7.43 1.19
C GLY A 270 -7.34 -8.24 2.30
N THR A 271 -8.06 -9.27 2.72
CA THR A 271 -7.66 -10.14 3.83
C THR A 271 -6.66 -11.20 3.38
N LEU A 272 -5.64 -11.46 4.20
CA LEU A 272 -4.67 -12.53 3.97
C LEU A 272 -4.96 -13.75 4.84
N GLU A 273 -4.58 -14.93 4.36
CA GLU A 273 -4.47 -16.12 5.19
C GLU A 273 -3.13 -16.08 5.96
N GLU A 274 -3.18 -15.98 7.30
CA GLU A 274 -2.01 -15.75 8.16
C GLU A 274 -1.00 -16.92 8.20
N ASP A 275 -1.44 -18.16 7.95
CA ASP A 275 -0.62 -19.38 8.06
C ASP A 275 -0.01 -19.85 6.73
N GLY A 276 0.34 -18.89 5.87
CA GLY A 276 0.87 -19.14 4.54
C GLY A 276 2.26 -19.76 4.47
N SER A 277 2.48 -20.59 3.46
CA SER A 277 3.82 -20.91 2.97
C SER A 277 4.00 -20.39 1.55
N TYR A 278 5.20 -19.96 1.20
CA TYR A 278 5.51 -19.62 -0.19
C TYR A 278 6.18 -20.81 -0.87
N THR A 279 5.79 -21.09 -2.11
CA THR A 279 6.51 -21.98 -3.00
C THR A 279 7.21 -21.14 -4.05
N MET A 280 8.53 -21.30 -4.18
CA MET A 280 9.33 -20.54 -5.14
C MET A 280 10.05 -21.48 -6.09
N THR A 281 10.02 -21.14 -7.37
CA THR A 281 10.74 -21.83 -8.44
C THR A 281 11.63 -20.83 -9.17
N LEU A 282 12.92 -21.14 -9.23
CA LEU A 282 13.93 -20.33 -9.87
C LEU A 282 14.55 -21.10 -11.03
N SER A 283 14.73 -20.44 -12.17
CA SER A 283 15.40 -20.99 -13.35
C SER A 283 16.57 -20.08 -13.77
N TRP A 284 17.75 -20.66 -13.95
CA TRP A 284 18.97 -19.94 -14.32
C TRP A 284 19.93 -20.87 -15.06
N ASN A 285 20.66 -20.40 -16.07
CA ASN A 285 21.68 -21.19 -16.79
C ASN A 285 21.22 -22.59 -17.26
N GLY A 286 19.93 -22.75 -17.60
CA GLY A 286 19.34 -24.04 -17.97
C GLY A 286 19.08 -25.01 -16.80
N LEU A 287 19.31 -24.57 -15.57
CA LEU A 287 18.96 -25.27 -14.33
C LEU A 287 17.66 -24.70 -13.76
N GLN A 288 16.99 -25.52 -12.95
CA GLN A 288 15.77 -25.13 -12.24
C GLN A 288 15.79 -25.72 -10.84
N GLU A 289 15.25 -24.97 -9.88
CA GLU A 289 15.11 -25.39 -8.49
C GLU A 289 13.81 -24.87 -7.91
N THR A 290 13.13 -25.72 -7.14
CA THR A 290 11.90 -25.36 -6.42
C THR A 290 12.09 -25.64 -4.93
N PHE A 291 11.70 -24.70 -4.08
CA PHE A 291 11.75 -24.88 -2.62
C PHE A 291 10.66 -24.05 -1.93
N ASN A 292 10.37 -24.43 -0.69
CA ASN A 292 9.40 -23.73 0.15
C ASN A 292 10.09 -22.69 1.03
N ILE A 293 9.38 -21.60 1.29
CA ILE A 293 9.75 -20.55 2.23
C ILE A 293 8.65 -20.51 3.28
N VAL A 294 9.05 -20.64 4.54
CA VAL A 294 8.15 -20.73 5.71
C VAL A 294 8.64 -19.77 6.80
N LYS A 295 7.78 -19.49 7.79
CA LYS A 295 8.07 -18.60 8.91
C LYS A 295 9.18 -19.14 9.80
#